data_AF-A0AAD6SA56-F1
#
_entry.id   AF-A0AAD6SA56-F1
#
_cell.length_a   1.000
_cell.length_b   1.000
_cell.length_c   1.000
_cell.angle_alpha   90.00
_cell.angle_beta   90.00
_cell.angle_gamma   90.00
#
_symmetry.space_group_name_H-M   'P 1'
#
loop_
_entity.id
_entity.type
_entity.pdbx_description
1 polymer ?
#
loop_
_entity_poly.entity_id
_entity_poly.type
_entity_poly.pdbx_seq_one_letter_code
_entity_poly.pdbx_strand_id
1 'polypeptide(L)'
;MGHWLAHMPEDVLNAKNCTFYNVQFKHTVGHPEILTDDMIDLLIRRELTRTAGTMNSELLEDIEDSYVRFYGADGEWRSRRIYHHMGRIVARVANRAFVGKELCANDEYLDSANDFALAVGVSGVILHFFPKFMRP
;
A
#
# COMPACT_ATOMS: atom_id res chain seq x y z
N MET A 1 -15.05 -20.36 -1.20
CA MET A 1 -15.12 -19.88 -2.59
C MET A 1 -13.79 -19.31 -3.15
N GLY A 2 -12.70 -19.25 -2.38
CA GLY A 2 -11.42 -18.62 -2.81
C GLY A 2 -10.28 -19.57 -3.24
N HIS A 3 -10.46 -20.89 -3.15
CA HIS A 3 -9.36 -21.84 -3.39
C HIS A 3 -8.90 -21.87 -4.85
N TRP A 4 -9.80 -21.69 -5.82
CA TRP A 4 -9.45 -21.71 -7.25
C TRP A 4 -8.61 -20.49 -7.65
N LEU A 5 -8.89 -19.31 -7.06
CA LEU A 5 -8.22 -18.05 -7.38
C LEU A 5 -6.75 -18.08 -6.95
N ALA A 6 -6.45 -18.69 -5.80
CA ALA A 6 -5.10 -18.78 -5.26
C ALA A 6 -4.19 -19.78 -6.01
N HIS A 7 -4.76 -20.69 -6.81
CA HIS A 7 -4.02 -21.71 -7.56
C HIS A 7 -3.97 -21.43 -9.07
N MET A 8 -4.49 -20.28 -9.51
CA MET A 8 -4.38 -19.88 -10.91
C MET A 8 -2.91 -19.66 -11.28
N PRO A 9 -2.45 -20.15 -12.44
CA PRO A 9 -1.13 -19.84 -12.96
C PRO A 9 -0.88 -18.32 -13.06
N GLU A 10 0.37 -17.87 -12.84
CA GLU A 10 0.72 -16.44 -12.87
C GLU A 10 0.55 -15.83 -14.28
N ASP A 11 0.59 -16.62 -15.37
CA ASP A 11 0.27 -16.14 -16.72
C ASP A 11 -1.23 -15.83 -16.90
N VAL A 12 -2.10 -16.43 -16.10
CA VAL A 12 -3.55 -16.19 -16.11
C VAL A 12 -3.93 -15.07 -15.14
N LEU A 13 -3.36 -15.08 -13.92
CA LEU A 13 -3.68 -14.12 -12.88
C LEU A 13 -2.42 -13.63 -12.16
N ASN A 14 -2.05 -12.37 -12.38
CA ASN A 14 -0.89 -11.75 -11.76
C ASN A 14 -1.21 -10.37 -11.21
N ALA A 15 -1.13 -10.23 -9.89
CA ALA A 15 -1.44 -8.98 -9.19
C ALA A 15 -0.43 -7.86 -9.51
N LYS A 16 0.86 -8.19 -9.70
CA LYS A 16 1.91 -7.22 -10.07
C LYS A 16 1.62 -6.60 -11.43
N ASN A 17 1.37 -7.43 -12.45
CA ASN A 17 1.03 -6.96 -13.79
C ASN A 17 -0.25 -6.10 -13.81
N CYS A 18 -1.28 -6.53 -13.08
CA CYS A 18 -2.52 -5.77 -12.93
C CYS A 18 -2.26 -4.40 -12.28
N THR A 19 -1.49 -4.37 -11.19
CA THR A 19 -1.13 -3.14 -10.48
C THR A 19 -0.31 -2.22 -11.40
N PHE A 20 0.73 -2.75 -12.04
CA PHE A 20 1.61 -1.99 -12.93
C PHE A 20 0.85 -1.37 -14.10
N TYR A 21 -0.13 -2.09 -14.64
CA TYR A 21 -1.02 -1.58 -15.66
C TYR A 21 -1.93 -0.47 -15.11
N ASN A 22 -2.63 -0.71 -13.98
CA ASN A 22 -3.61 0.23 -13.42
C ASN A 22 -2.99 1.56 -13.00
N VAL A 23 -1.82 1.54 -12.36
CA VAL A 23 -1.12 2.77 -11.96
C VAL A 23 -0.16 3.31 -13.01
N GLN A 24 -0.14 2.69 -14.20
CA GLN A 24 0.77 3.05 -15.29
C GLN A 24 2.22 3.19 -14.80
N PHE A 25 2.71 2.19 -14.06
CA PHE A 25 3.92 2.24 -13.22
C PHE A 25 5.17 2.75 -13.96
N LYS A 26 5.29 2.38 -15.25
CA LYS A 26 6.35 2.88 -16.15
C LYS A 26 6.41 4.41 -16.25
N HIS A 27 5.27 5.08 -16.24
CA HIS A 27 5.16 6.54 -16.42
C HIS A 27 5.02 7.27 -15.07
N THR A 28 4.62 6.59 -13.99
CA THR A 28 4.38 7.21 -12.68
C THR A 28 5.57 7.09 -11.73
N VAL A 29 6.22 5.92 -11.65
CA VAL A 29 7.35 5.67 -10.74
C VAL A 29 8.69 5.67 -11.48
N GLY A 30 8.69 5.34 -12.78
CA GLY A 30 9.75 5.70 -13.73
C GLY A 30 11.11 5.01 -13.56
N HIS A 31 11.33 4.17 -12.54
CA HIS A 31 12.62 3.49 -12.36
C HIS A 31 12.69 2.19 -13.18
N PRO A 32 13.58 2.07 -14.18
CA PRO A 32 13.61 0.93 -15.10
C PRO A 32 13.85 -0.41 -14.41
N GLU A 33 14.69 -0.41 -13.36
CA GLU A 33 15.08 -1.63 -12.65
C GLU A 33 13.92 -2.23 -11.85
N ILE A 34 12.98 -1.43 -11.34
CA ILE A 34 11.83 -1.93 -10.57
C ILE A 34 10.85 -2.72 -11.47
N LEU A 35 10.82 -2.41 -12.77
CA LEU A 35 9.95 -3.10 -13.72
C LEU A 35 10.49 -4.48 -14.12
N THR A 36 11.79 -4.70 -14.00
CA THR A 36 12.47 -5.90 -14.52
C THR A 36 13.06 -6.77 -13.42
N ASP A 37 13.32 -6.22 -12.24
CA ASP A 37 13.93 -6.93 -11.13
C ASP A 37 12.87 -7.57 -10.22
N ASP A 38 12.90 -8.89 -10.13
CA ASP A 38 12.04 -9.68 -9.24
C ASP A 38 12.63 -9.84 -7.83
N MET A 39 13.82 -9.30 -7.55
CA MET A 39 14.47 -9.35 -6.24
C MET A 39 13.56 -8.79 -5.14
N ILE A 40 12.87 -7.68 -5.40
CA ILE A 40 11.96 -7.07 -4.42
C ILE A 40 10.82 -8.05 -4.08
N ASP A 41 10.22 -8.71 -5.07
CA ASP A 41 9.14 -9.68 -4.85
C ASP A 41 9.62 -10.90 -4.07
N LEU A 42 10.83 -11.39 -4.38
CA LEU A 42 11.45 -12.51 -3.66
C LEU A 42 11.74 -12.16 -2.21
N LEU A 43 12.28 -10.97 -1.95
CA LEU A 43 12.56 -10.48 -0.59
C LEU A 43 11.26 -10.29 0.19
N ILE A 44 10.23 -9.69 -0.40
CA ILE A 44 8.91 -9.53 0.22
C ILE A 44 8.33 -10.90 0.57
N ARG A 45 8.28 -11.84 -0.38
CA ARG A 45 7.74 -13.19 -0.14
C ARG A 45 8.51 -13.94 0.94
N ARG A 46 9.84 -13.80 0.99
CA ARG A 46 10.68 -14.48 1.99
C ARG A 46 10.57 -13.84 3.37
N GLU A 47 10.81 -12.53 3.45
CA GLU A 47 10.90 -11.84 4.74
C GLU A 47 9.54 -11.62 5.37
N LEU A 48 8.52 -11.14 4.62
CA LEU A 48 7.19 -10.94 5.22
C LEU A 48 6.58 -12.25 5.67
N THR A 49 6.71 -13.34 4.90
CA THR A 49 6.15 -14.64 5.34
C THR A 49 6.82 -15.13 6.63
N ARG A 50 8.11 -14.85 6.81
CA ARG A 50 8.87 -15.23 8.01
C ARG A 50 8.51 -14.37 9.22
N THR A 51 8.27 -13.07 9.03
CA THR A 51 8.06 -12.12 10.12
C THR A 51 6.59 -11.81 10.40
N ALA A 52 5.66 -12.13 9.49
CA ALA A 52 4.24 -11.78 9.64
C ALA A 52 3.63 -12.29 10.95
N GLY A 53 3.95 -13.54 11.34
CA GLY A 53 3.44 -14.12 12.58
C GLY A 53 3.95 -13.41 13.84
N THR A 54 5.19 -12.94 13.83
CA THR A 54 5.79 -12.26 15.00
C THR A 54 5.38 -10.79 15.11
N MET A 55 5.00 -10.17 14.00
CA MET A 55 4.63 -8.74 13.97
C MET A 55 3.15 -8.49 14.28
N ASN A 56 2.30 -9.52 14.31
CA ASN A 56 0.86 -9.36 14.41
C ASN A 56 0.41 -8.56 15.65
N SER A 57 1.04 -8.79 16.81
CA SER A 57 0.75 -8.02 18.03
C SER A 57 1.11 -6.54 17.89
N GLU A 58 2.23 -6.24 17.25
CA GLU A 58 2.71 -4.87 17.04
C GLU A 58 1.82 -4.12 16.04
N LEU A 59 1.36 -4.80 14.98
CA LEU A 59 0.45 -4.21 14.01
C LEU A 59 -0.92 -3.92 14.63
N LEU A 60 -1.42 -4.80 15.50
CA LEU A 60 -2.66 -4.58 16.23
C LEU A 60 -2.57 -3.38 17.18
N GLU A 61 -1.47 -3.25 17.91
CA GLU A 61 -1.20 -2.07 18.76
C GLU A 61 -1.27 -0.77 17.94
N ASP A 62 -0.60 -0.73 16.78
CA ASP A 62 -0.63 0.46 15.90
C ASP A 62 -2.02 0.75 15.32
N ILE A 63 -2.84 -0.27 15.07
CA ILE A 63 -4.24 -0.11 14.64
C ILE A 63 -5.08 0.48 15.76
N GLU A 64 -5.02 -0.09 16.97
CA GLU A 64 -5.79 0.35 18.13
C GLU A 64 -5.44 1.80 18.50
N ASP A 65 -4.16 2.11 18.60
CA ASP A 65 -3.66 3.46 18.86
C ASP A 65 -4.18 4.47 17.83
N SER A 66 -4.09 4.12 16.55
CA SER A 66 -4.53 5.01 15.48
C SER A 66 -6.06 5.17 15.46
N TYR A 67 -6.79 4.10 15.77
CA TYR A 67 -8.24 4.14 15.87
C TYR A 67 -8.69 5.09 16.99
N VAL A 68 -8.15 4.92 18.19
CA VAL A 68 -8.44 5.80 19.33
C VAL A 68 -8.06 7.25 19.01
N ARG A 69 -6.91 7.47 18.33
CA ARG A 69 -6.46 8.81 17.93
C ARG A 69 -7.44 9.51 16.98
N PHE A 70 -7.95 8.83 15.96
CA PHE A 70 -8.79 9.45 14.93
C PHE A 70 -10.28 9.48 15.29
N TYR A 71 -10.77 8.42 15.94
CA TYR A 71 -12.19 8.21 16.19
C TYR A 71 -12.59 8.40 17.65
N GLY A 72 -11.63 8.39 18.58
CA GLY A 72 -11.90 8.47 20.02
C GLY A 72 -12.38 7.13 20.59
N ALA A 73 -12.54 7.08 21.91
CA ALA A 73 -13.04 5.94 22.66
C ALA A 73 -14.24 6.32 23.57
N ASP A 74 -14.80 7.51 23.37
CA ASP A 74 -15.90 8.07 24.16
C ASP A 74 -17.28 7.56 23.75
N GLY A 75 -17.38 6.85 22.62
CA GLY A 75 -18.65 6.33 22.10
C GLY A 75 -19.53 7.38 21.44
N GLU A 76 -19.03 8.61 21.30
CA GLU A 76 -19.78 9.73 20.72
C GLU A 76 -19.72 9.71 19.20
N TRP A 77 -20.87 9.93 18.56
CA TRP A 77 -20.92 9.99 17.10
C TRP A 77 -20.33 11.30 16.60
N ARG A 78 -19.39 11.21 15.65
CA ARG A 78 -18.72 12.37 15.06
C ARG A 78 -18.57 12.19 13.55
N SER A 79 -18.84 13.25 12.78
CA SER A 79 -18.50 13.26 11.37
C SER A 79 -16.97 13.30 11.19
N ARG A 80 -16.45 12.38 10.38
CA ARG A 80 -15.01 12.15 10.16
C ARG A 80 -14.73 11.84 8.69
N ARG A 81 -13.54 12.21 8.22
CA ARG A 81 -13.08 11.89 6.86
C ARG A 81 -12.47 10.49 6.84
N ILE A 82 -13.34 9.47 6.78
CA ILE A 82 -12.94 8.06 6.91
C ILE A 82 -11.83 7.69 5.94
N TYR A 83 -11.94 8.05 4.65
CA TYR A 83 -10.94 7.68 3.65
C TYR A 83 -9.54 8.20 3.99
N HIS A 84 -9.43 9.46 4.42
CA HIS A 84 -8.17 10.07 4.80
C HIS A 84 -7.57 9.44 6.07
N HIS A 85 -8.39 9.22 7.10
CA HIS A 85 -7.93 8.59 8.34
C HIS A 85 -7.53 7.12 8.12
N MET A 86 -8.30 6.37 7.33
CA MET A 86 -7.96 5.00 6.95
C MET A 86 -6.66 4.93 6.17
N GLY A 87 -6.41 5.87 5.24
CA GLY A 87 -5.13 5.98 4.53
C GLY A 87 -3.96 6.12 5.51
N ARG A 88 -4.08 7.01 6.50
CA ARG A 88 -3.04 7.17 7.55
C ARG A 88 -2.85 5.93 8.43
N ILE A 89 -3.95 5.25 8.82
CA ILE A 89 -3.87 4.00 9.59
C ILE A 89 -3.11 2.94 8.78
N VAL A 90 -3.48 2.75 7.51
CA VAL A 90 -2.81 1.79 6.61
C VAL A 90 -1.35 2.17 6.40
N ALA A 91 -1.05 3.44 6.17
CA ALA A 91 0.32 3.92 6.03
C ALA A 91 1.16 3.59 7.27
N ARG A 92 0.64 3.86 8.48
CA ARG A 92 1.35 3.54 9.74
C ARG A 92 1.62 2.05 9.88
N VAL A 93 0.59 1.22 9.72
CA VAL A 93 0.68 -0.24 9.92
C VAL A 93 1.60 -0.88 8.87
N ALA A 94 1.48 -0.49 7.60
CA ALA A 94 2.35 -0.99 6.55
C ALA A 94 3.81 -0.56 6.80
N ASN A 95 4.05 0.71 7.16
CA ASN A 95 5.39 1.19 7.43
C ASN A 95 5.99 0.58 8.71
N ARG A 96 5.19 0.19 9.70
CA ARG A 96 5.69 -0.60 10.85
C ARG A 96 6.34 -1.90 10.38
N ALA A 97 5.78 -2.55 9.36
CA ALA A 97 6.34 -3.77 8.79
C ALA A 97 7.62 -3.56 7.99
N PHE A 98 7.74 -2.45 7.26
CA PHE A 98 8.82 -2.23 6.29
C PHE A 98 9.97 -1.35 6.80
N VAL A 99 9.67 -0.31 7.57
CA VAL A 99 10.65 0.71 8.02
C VAL A 99 10.76 0.81 9.55
N GLY A 100 9.97 0.03 10.29
CA GLY A 100 10.04 -0.07 11.75
C GLY A 100 9.35 1.08 12.49
N LYS A 101 9.49 1.06 13.82
CA LYS A 101 8.71 1.90 14.75
C LYS A 101 9.00 3.40 14.66
N GLU A 102 10.25 3.78 14.40
CA GLU A 102 10.66 5.19 14.44
C GLU A 102 9.98 6.01 13.33
N LEU A 103 9.99 5.51 12.10
CA LEU A 103 9.40 6.20 10.96
C LEU A 103 7.88 6.04 10.90
N CYS A 104 7.32 4.92 11.37
CA CYS A 104 5.87 4.74 11.37
C CYS A 104 5.14 5.66 12.38
N ALA A 105 5.84 6.25 13.35
CA ALA A 105 5.28 7.23 14.28
C ALA A 105 5.44 8.69 13.79
N ASN A 106 6.18 8.91 12.70
CA ASN A 106 6.42 10.25 12.16
C ASN A 106 5.29 10.65 11.20
N ASP A 107 4.44 11.58 11.64
CA ASP A 107 3.29 12.05 10.87
C ASP A 107 3.67 12.67 9.51
N GLU A 108 4.81 13.38 9.42
CA GLU A 108 5.27 14.00 8.16
C GLU A 108 5.69 12.95 7.14
N TYR A 109 6.37 11.89 7.60
CA TYR A 109 6.72 10.74 6.77
C TYR A 109 5.47 9.99 6.31
N LEU A 110 4.51 9.74 7.21
CA LEU A 110 3.26 9.06 6.88
C LEU A 110 2.43 9.85 5.87
N ASP A 111 2.34 11.17 6.04
CA ASP A 111 1.63 12.04 5.10
C ASP A 111 2.31 12.00 3.73
N SER A 112 3.63 12.12 3.68
CA SER A 112 4.40 12.01 2.42
C SER A 112 4.21 10.66 1.73
N ALA A 113 4.24 9.57 2.49
CA ALA A 113 4.05 8.21 1.96
C ALA A 113 2.63 8.01 1.41
N ASN A 114 1.62 8.51 2.14
CA ASN A 114 0.22 8.43 1.72
C ASN A 114 -0.05 9.30 0.49
N ASP A 115 0.48 10.53 0.46
CA ASP A 115 0.35 11.46 -0.66
C ASP A 115 1.04 10.92 -1.92
N PHE A 116 2.22 10.31 -1.77
CA PHE A 116 2.88 9.60 -2.86
C PHE A 116 2.02 8.47 -3.42
N ALA A 117 1.47 7.61 -2.56
CA ALA A 117 0.61 6.50 -2.99
C ALA A 117 -0.64 6.99 -3.73
N LEU A 118 -1.27 8.07 -3.24
CA LEU A 118 -2.40 8.71 -3.90
C LEU A 118 -2.01 9.33 -5.24
N ALA A 119 -0.89 10.04 -5.30
CA ALA A 119 -0.40 10.70 -6.51
C ALA A 119 -0.11 9.69 -7.63
N VAL A 120 0.48 8.54 -7.30
CA VAL A 120 0.71 7.44 -8.26
C VAL A 120 -0.63 6.91 -8.81
N GLY A 121 -1.61 6.67 -7.93
CA GLY A 121 -2.94 6.21 -8.33
C GLY A 121 -3.67 7.21 -9.23
N VAL A 122 -3.72 8.49 -8.83
CA VAL A 122 -4.36 9.56 -9.60
C VAL A 122 -3.68 9.76 -10.95
N SER A 123 -2.35 9.75 -10.99
CA SER A 123 -1.58 9.84 -12.23
C SER A 123 -1.88 8.67 -13.17
N GLY A 124 -1.99 7.46 -12.62
CA GLY A 124 -2.40 6.28 -13.38
C GLY A 124 -3.77 6.44 -14.04
N VAL A 125 -4.76 6.96 -13.29
CA VAL A 125 -6.10 7.27 -13.83
C VAL A 125 -6.02 8.31 -14.94
N ILE A 126 -5.27 9.39 -14.74
CA ILE A 126 -5.10 10.45 -15.74
C ILE A 126 -4.52 9.89 -17.05
N LEU A 127 -3.48 9.06 -16.95
CA LEU A 127 -2.81 8.45 -18.10
C LEU A 127 -3.69 7.48 -18.89
N HIS A 128 -4.73 6.91 -18.28
CA HIS A 128 -5.70 6.07 -18.98
C HIS A 128 -6.64 6.86 -19.91
N PHE A 129 -6.77 8.18 -19.73
CA PHE A 129 -7.51 9.02 -20.66
C PHE A 129 -6.76 9.26 -21.99
N PHE A 130 -5.46 8.95 -22.04
CA PHE A 130 -4.65 9.09 -23.25
C PHE A 130 -4.43 7.74 -23.95
N PRO A 131 -4.54 7.69 -25.29
CA PRO A 131 -4.09 6.55 -26.07
C PRO A 131 -2.63 6.21 -25.76
N LYS A 132 -2.26 4.91 -25.79
CA LYS A 132 -0.92 4.45 -25.39
C LYS A 132 0.24 5.20 -26.06
N PHE A 133 0.08 5.61 -27.32
CA PHE A 133 1.10 6.32 -28.09
C PHE A 133 1.19 7.82 -27.80
N MET A 134 0.20 8.38 -27.08
CA MET A 134 0.14 9.80 -26.69
C MET A 134 0.42 10.01 -25.19
N ARG A 135 0.75 8.94 -24.47
CA ARG A 135 1.13 9.08 -23.06
C ARG A 135 2.48 9.82 -23.02
N PRO A 136 2.61 10.83 -22.14
CA PRO A 136 3.83 11.62 -22.00
C PRO A 136 5.02 10.77 -21.55
#